data_AF-A0A931B9V0-F1
#
_entry.id   AF-A0A931B9V0-F1
#
_cell.length_a   1.000
_cell.length_b   1.000
_cell.length_c   1.000
_cell.angle_alpha   90.00
_cell.angle_beta   90.00
_cell.angle_gamma   90.00
#
_symmetry.space_group_name_H-M   'P 1'
#
loop_
_entity.id
_entity.type
_entity.pdbx_description
1 polymer ?
#
loop_
_entity_poly.entity_id
_entity_poly.type
_entity_poly.pdbx_seq_one_letter_code
_entity_poly.pdbx_strand_id
1 'polypeptide(L)'
;MGSGNGYEVDLSYLQQAVTQLQSVADGMDGTKEKANYQTNLTPGQFGGEGFLEAQTLYGAHDAMKTDITNMIGTLQSMIQEFQGKTSSAHKAYSDQETNTAGGFNKGMS
;
A
#
# COMPACT_ATOMS: atom_id res chain seq x y z
N MET A 1 4.25 11.55 -43.02
CA MET A 1 4.68 10.19 -42.65
C MET A 1 4.54 10.10 -41.15
N GLY A 2 3.56 9.32 -40.68
CA GLY A 2 3.26 9.20 -39.25
C GLY A 2 4.36 8.41 -38.56
N SER A 3 4.94 9.00 -37.52
CA SER A 3 5.97 8.36 -36.71
C SER A 3 5.45 8.21 -35.28
N GLY A 4 5.06 6.97 -34.96
CA GLY A 4 4.99 6.45 -33.60
C GLY A 4 3.78 6.85 -32.76
N ASN A 5 2.74 5.99 -32.78
CA ASN A 5 1.80 5.85 -31.66
C ASN A 5 2.50 5.20 -30.45
N GLY A 6 3.51 5.87 -29.89
CA GLY A 6 4.05 5.50 -28.59
C GLY A 6 3.35 6.34 -27.55
N TYR A 7 2.50 5.76 -26.72
CA TYR A 7 2.07 6.41 -25.49
C TYR A 7 3.35 6.72 -24.70
N GLU A 8 3.83 7.96 -24.77
CA GLU A 8 4.96 8.46 -23.99
C GLU A 8 4.52 8.36 -22.54
N VAL A 9 5.07 7.37 -21.83
CA VAL A 9 4.72 7.15 -20.43
C VAL A 9 5.30 8.31 -19.64
N ASP A 10 4.41 9.13 -19.08
CA ASP A 10 4.80 10.24 -18.21
C ASP A 10 5.42 9.68 -16.93
N LEU A 11 6.76 9.66 -16.91
CA LEU A 11 7.55 9.22 -15.76
C LEU A 11 7.27 10.05 -14.51
N SER A 12 6.91 11.33 -14.66
CA SER A 12 6.55 12.20 -13.54
C SER A 12 5.23 11.77 -12.90
N TYR A 13 4.28 11.30 -13.70
CA TYR A 13 3.02 10.75 -13.22
C TYR A 13 3.22 9.43 -12.46
N LEU A 14 4.10 8.54 -12.97
CA LEU A 14 4.46 7.31 -12.26
C LEU A 14 5.12 7.60 -10.90
N GLN A 15 6.03 8.57 -10.85
CA GLN A 15 6.67 9.00 -9.60
C GLN A 15 5.67 9.61 -8.61
N GLN A 16 4.72 10.40 -9.10
CA GLN A 16 3.63 10.95 -8.28
C GLN A 16 2.73 9.85 -7.73
N ALA A 17 2.39 8.85 -8.54
CA ALA A 17 1.60 7.69 -8.11
C ALA A 17 2.31 6.92 -7.00
N VAL A 18 3.60 6.61 -7.13
CA VAL A 18 4.39 5.95 -6.06
C VAL A 18 4.34 6.74 -4.75
N THR A 19 4.45 8.07 -4.84
CA THR A 19 4.44 8.97 -3.67
C THR A 19 3.07 8.97 -2.97
N GLN A 20 1.97 9.03 -3.74
CA GLN A 20 0.63 8.99 -3.18
C GLN A 20 0.34 7.65 -2.50
N LEU A 21 0.75 6.54 -3.12
CA LEU A 21 0.63 5.21 -2.54
C LEU A 21 1.41 5.07 -1.23
N GLN A 22 2.59 5.71 -1.14
CA GLN A 22 3.39 5.69 0.09
C GLN A 22 2.65 6.38 1.23
N SER A 23 2.08 7.55 0.95
CA SER A 23 1.27 8.30 1.92
C SER A 23 0.07 7.48 2.42
N VAL A 24 -0.58 6.72 1.53
CA VAL A 24 -1.67 5.81 1.95
C VAL A 24 -1.12 4.69 2.83
N ALA A 25 -0.02 4.03 2.45
CA ALA A 25 0.60 2.97 3.26
C ALA A 25 0.97 3.46 4.67
N ASP A 26 1.58 4.64 4.77
CA ASP A 26 1.97 5.27 6.04
C ASP A 26 0.74 5.57 6.91
N GLY A 27 -0.35 6.07 6.32
CA GLY A 27 -1.62 6.28 7.03
C GLY A 27 -2.26 4.99 7.55
N MET A 28 -2.04 3.88 6.84
CA MET A 28 -2.50 2.56 7.25
C MET A 28 -1.70 1.96 8.41
N ASP A 29 -0.40 2.25 8.52
CA ASP A 29 0.39 1.84 9.68
C ASP A 29 -0.15 2.46 10.97
N GLY A 30 -0.46 3.76 10.94
CA GLY A 30 -1.11 4.42 12.08
C GLY A 30 -2.49 3.82 12.41
N THR A 31 -3.25 3.40 11.41
CA THR A 31 -4.56 2.76 11.62
C THR A 31 -4.40 1.35 12.21
N LYS A 32 -3.41 0.59 11.76
CA LYS A 32 -3.05 -0.74 12.28
C LYS A 32 -2.65 -0.67 13.75
N GLU A 33 -1.81 0.29 14.12
CA GLU A 33 -1.42 0.51 15.51
C GLU A 33 -2.62 0.83 16.40
N LYS A 34 -3.52 1.72 15.93
CA LYS A 34 -4.75 2.03 16.66
C LYS A 34 -5.65 0.81 16.82
N ALA A 35 -5.85 0.04 15.74
CA ALA A 35 -6.62 -1.19 15.79
C ALA A 35 -6.00 -2.24 16.73
N ASN A 36 -4.67 -2.31 16.83
CA ASN A 36 -3.98 -3.29 17.67
C ASN A 36 -3.93 -2.89 19.16
N TYR A 37 -3.79 -1.61 19.46
CA TYR A 37 -3.45 -1.16 20.81
C TYR A 37 -4.51 -0.26 21.45
N GLN A 38 -5.30 0.48 20.67
CA GLN A 38 -6.25 1.47 21.20
C GLN A 38 -7.68 0.96 21.33
N THR A 39 -7.97 -0.24 20.81
CA THR A 39 -9.27 -0.91 20.95
C THR A 39 -9.26 -1.99 22.01
N ASN A 40 -8.15 -2.19 22.74
CA ASN A 40 -8.06 -3.23 23.74
C ASN A 40 -9.00 -2.96 24.93
N LEU A 41 -10.04 -3.79 25.01
CA LEU A 41 -10.94 -3.85 26.14
C LEU A 41 -10.72 -5.18 26.87
N THR A 42 -10.50 -5.13 28.17
CA THR A 42 -10.38 -6.31 29.02
C THR A 42 -11.75 -6.97 29.23
N PRO A 43 -11.82 -8.28 29.50
CA PRO A 43 -13.09 -8.96 29.79
C PRO A 43 -13.91 -8.27 30.90
N GLY A 44 -13.23 -7.75 31.93
CA GLY A 44 -13.87 -7.01 33.02
C GLY A 44 -14.58 -5.73 32.57
N GLN A 45 -14.13 -5.09 31.50
CA GLN A 45 -14.76 -3.88 30.94
C GLN A 45 -16.04 -4.16 30.14
N PHE A 46 -16.32 -5.42 29.81
CA PHE A 46 -17.55 -5.84 29.13
C PHE A 46 -18.71 -6.15 30.10
N GLY A 47 -18.49 -6.11 31.42
CA GLY A 47 -19.54 -6.33 32.43
C GLY A 47 -19.08 -7.01 33.72
N GLY A 48 -17.79 -7.33 33.86
CA GLY A 48 -17.23 -7.96 35.06
C GLY A 48 -17.75 -9.37 35.31
N GLU A 49 -17.43 -9.95 36.47
CA GLU A 49 -17.87 -11.31 36.88
C GLU A 49 -19.40 -11.45 36.99
N GLY A 50 -20.15 -10.34 37.03
CA GLY A 50 -21.61 -10.32 37.13
C GLY A 50 -22.34 -10.43 35.78
N PHE A 51 -21.64 -10.32 34.65
CA PHE A 51 -22.22 -10.46 33.32
C PHE A 51 -21.74 -11.77 32.68
N LEU A 52 -22.62 -12.76 32.65
CA LEU A 52 -22.34 -14.10 32.13
C LEU A 52 -21.86 -14.09 30.68
N GLU A 53 -22.36 -13.17 29.87
CA GLU A 53 -22.02 -13.03 28.46
C GLU A 53 -20.77 -12.18 28.21
N ALA A 54 -20.11 -11.66 29.26
CA ALA A 54 -18.90 -10.83 29.13
C ALA A 54 -17.81 -11.53 28.33
N GLN A 55 -17.62 -12.83 28.56
CA GLN A 55 -16.62 -13.63 27.87
C GLN A 55 -16.96 -13.81 26.38
N THR A 56 -18.24 -14.03 26.07
CA THR A 56 -18.72 -14.16 24.68
C THR A 56 -18.58 -12.85 23.93
N LEU A 57 -18.95 -11.73 24.57
CA LEU A 57 -18.86 -10.39 23.98
C LEU A 57 -17.40 -9.97 23.78
N TYR A 58 -16.52 -10.25 24.75
CA TYR A 58 -15.09 -10.07 24.62
C TYR A 58 -14.51 -10.89 23.45
N GLY A 59 -14.90 -12.17 23.32
CA GLY A 59 -14.45 -13.02 22.22
C GLY A 59 -14.90 -12.49 20.85
N ALA A 60 -16.14 -12.03 20.73
CA ALA A 60 -16.64 -11.40 19.51
C ALA A 60 -15.89 -10.10 19.17
N HIS A 61 -15.58 -9.29 20.18
CA HIS A 61 -14.76 -8.08 20.01
C HIS A 61 -13.33 -8.41 19.55
N ASP A 62 -12.68 -9.39 20.16
CA ASP A 62 -11.33 -9.80 19.79
C ASP A 62 -11.25 -10.39 18.37
N ALA A 63 -12.27 -11.15 17.96
CA ALA A 63 -12.41 -11.62 16.58
C ALA A 63 -12.53 -10.44 15.60
N MET A 64 -13.41 -9.47 15.89
CA MET A 64 -13.57 -8.28 15.04
C MET A 64 -12.27 -7.47 14.92
N LYS A 65 -11.55 -7.31 16.03
CA LYS A 65 -10.25 -6.64 16.06
C LYS A 65 -9.25 -7.35 15.14
N THR A 66 -9.20 -8.69 15.23
CA THR A 66 -8.33 -9.51 14.38
C THR A 66 -8.68 -9.36 12.89
N ASP A 67 -9.96 -9.38 12.54
CA ASP A 67 -10.42 -9.22 11.17
C ASP A 67 -10.02 -7.84 10.60
N ILE A 68 -10.19 -6.77 11.38
CA ILE A 68 -9.78 -5.42 11.00
C ILE A 68 -8.28 -5.34 10.77
N THR A 69 -7.47 -5.89 11.68
CA THR A 69 -6.01 -5.92 11.52
C THR A 69 -5.58 -6.68 10.27
N ASN A 70 -6.24 -7.80 9.95
CA ASN A 70 -5.97 -8.58 8.73
C ASN A 70 -6.35 -7.84 7.45
N MET A 71 -7.49 -7.15 7.44
CA MET A 71 -7.91 -6.31 6.30
C MET A 71 -6.91 -5.18 6.04
N ILE A 72 -6.46 -4.49 7.10
CA ILE A 72 -5.43 -3.46 7.00
C ILE A 72 -4.12 -4.04 6.44
N GLY A 73 -3.67 -5.19 6.94
CA GLY A 73 -2.47 -5.86 6.43
C GLY A 73 -2.56 -6.25 4.94
N THR A 74 -3.73 -6.68 4.50
CA THR A 74 -3.99 -7.03 3.09
C THR A 74 -3.87 -5.80 2.20
N LEU A 75 -4.52 -4.70 2.60
CA LEU A 75 -4.47 -3.44 1.86
C LEU A 75 -3.04 -2.86 1.80
N GLN A 76 -2.29 -2.92 2.90
CA GLN A 76 -0.87 -2.54 2.91
C GLN A 76 -0.04 -3.36 1.91
N SER A 77 -0.26 -4.68 1.87
CA SER A 77 0.45 -5.57 0.94
C SER A 77 0.13 -5.23 -0.52
N MET A 78 -1.15 -4.96 -0.82
CA MET A 78 -1.57 -4.54 -2.17
C MET A 78 -0.93 -3.21 -2.59
N ILE A 79 -0.83 -2.25 -1.66
CA ILE A 79 -0.20 -0.95 -1.91
C ILE A 79 1.30 -1.14 -2.19
N GLN A 80 2.00 -1.91 -1.37
CA GLN A 80 3.43 -2.20 -1.55
C GLN A 80 3.71 -2.93 -2.88
N GLU A 81 2.88 -3.91 -3.25
CA GLU A 81 2.99 -4.59 -4.53
C GLU A 81 2.81 -3.62 -5.71
N PHE A 82 1.82 -2.75 -5.64
CA PHE A 82 1.55 -1.78 -6.69
C PHE A 82 2.64 -0.70 -6.79
N GLN A 83 3.22 -0.26 -5.67
CA GLN A 83 4.40 0.60 -5.65
C GLN A 83 5.61 -0.08 -6.31
N GLY A 84 5.88 -1.34 -5.96
CA GLY A 84 6.99 -2.11 -6.54
C GLY A 84 6.85 -2.27 -8.05
N LYS A 85 5.63 -2.57 -8.53
CA LYS A 85 5.33 -2.63 -9.98
C LYS A 85 5.51 -1.28 -10.66
N THR A 86 5.02 -0.20 -10.05
CA THR A 86 5.11 1.16 -10.61
C THR A 86 6.57 1.64 -10.69
N SER A 87 7.37 1.40 -9.64
CA SER A 87 8.80 1.72 -9.62
C SER A 87 9.57 0.91 -10.66
N SER A 88 9.25 -0.38 -10.80
CA SER A 88 9.85 -1.24 -11.82
C SER A 88 9.54 -0.75 -13.24
N ALA A 89 8.29 -0.35 -13.49
CA ALA A 89 7.89 0.23 -14.77
C ALA A 89 8.66 1.53 -15.05
N HIS A 90 8.70 2.46 -14.08
CA HIS A 90 9.47 3.71 -14.20
C HIS A 90 10.93 3.45 -14.56
N LYS A 91 11.59 2.52 -13.86
CA LYS A 91 12.98 2.14 -14.14
C LYS A 91 13.14 1.59 -15.57
N ALA A 92 12.26 0.69 -15.99
CA ALA A 92 12.32 0.09 -17.32
C ALA A 92 12.20 1.15 -18.43
N TYR A 93 11.28 2.10 -18.29
CA TYR A 93 11.11 3.21 -19.23
C TYR A 93 12.32 4.15 -19.25
N SER A 94 12.85 4.52 -18.07
CA SER A 94 14.04 5.38 -17.97
C SER A 94 15.30 4.73 -18.57
N ASP A 95 15.49 3.42 -18.35
CA ASP A 95 16.59 2.66 -18.95
C ASP A 95 16.44 2.61 -20.49
N GLN A 96 15.23 2.43 -21.01
CA GLN A 96 14.96 2.42 -22.45
C GLN A 96 15.26 3.77 -23.11
N GLU A 97 14.85 4.87 -22.47
CA GLU A 97 15.12 6.22 -22.97
C GLU A 97 16.64 6.50 -23.01
N THR A 98 17.35 6.18 -21.93
CA THR A 98 18.81 6.33 -21.83
C THR A 98 19.54 5.54 -22.92
N ASN A 99 19.13 4.28 -23.15
CA ASN A 99 19.71 3.43 -24.19
C ASN A 99 19.44 3.97 -25.60
N THR A 100 18.24 4.48 -25.85
CA THR A 100 17.85 5.06 -27.13
C THR A 100 18.62 6.34 -27.41
N ALA A 101 18.72 7.24 -26.43
CA ALA A 101 19.50 8.48 -26.53
C ALA A 101 21.00 8.20 -26.73
N GLY A 102 21.56 7.24 -26.00
CA GLY A 102 22.96 6.82 -26.14
C GLY A 102 23.27 6.18 -27.50
N GLY A 103 22.34 5.41 -28.05
CA GLY A 103 22.46 4.83 -29.40
C GLY A 103 22.39 5.88 -30.51
N PHE A 104 21.51 6.87 -30.37
CA PHE A 104 21.39 7.98 -31.32
C PHE A 104 22.68 8.81 -31.39
N ASN A 105 23.28 9.11 -30.24
CA ASN A 105 24.52 9.89 -30.18
C ASN A 105 25.74 9.15 -30.77
N LYS A 106 25.69 7.81 -30.85
CA LYS A 106 26.77 6.96 -31.37
C LYS A 106 26.67 6.68 -32.88
N GLY A 107 25.48 6.85 -33.46
CA GLY A 107 25.26 6.72 -34.91
C GLY A 107 25.49 8.02 -35.70
N MET A 108 25.69 9.14 -34.99
CA MET A 108 25.88 10.48 -35.57
C MET A 108 27.37 10.89 -35.68
N SER A 109 28.30 10.02 -35.27
CA SER A 109 29.76 10.23 -35.33
C SER A 109 30.41 9.46 -36.48
#